data_AF-K1XIE2-F1
#
_entry.id   AF-K1XIE2-F1
#
_cell.length_a   1.000
_cell.length_b   1.000
_cell.length_c   1.000
_cell.angle_alpha   90.00
_cell.angle_beta   90.00
_cell.angle_gamma   90.00
#
_symmetry.space_group_name_H-M   'P 1'
#
loop_
_entity.id
_entity.type
_entity.pdbx_description
1 polymer ?
#
loop_
_entity_poly.entity_id
_entity_poly.type
_entity_poly.pdbx_seq_one_letter_code
_entity_poly.pdbx_strand_id
1 'polypeptide(L)'
;MSLRNITQAYVSNLYTRLQKQIPITDKKFNNLKEQKLEKADFNAKLKKTLTIENEMTFNKRILKKFANSSILLKQKDQKKKLELITENKDNYLKQRARAAYIASLYQPEAIFDLSTAAQIQQKDLTLNDITFLNKRIT
;
A
#
# COMPACT_ATOMS: atom_id res chain seq x y z
N MET A 1 -19.11 -19.24 10.54
CA MET A 1 -18.26 -18.73 9.44
C MET A 1 -16.80 -18.96 9.85
N SER A 2 -16.04 -19.77 9.11
CA SER A 2 -14.66 -20.13 9.51
C SER A 2 -13.73 -18.92 9.48
N LEU A 3 -12.82 -18.79 10.46
CA LEU A 3 -11.77 -17.76 10.52
C LEU A 3 -10.98 -17.67 9.20
N ARG A 4 -10.79 -18.80 8.51
CA ARG A 4 -10.14 -18.86 7.18
C ARG A 4 -10.90 -18.09 6.10
N ASN A 5 -12.24 -18.16 6.12
CA ASN A 5 -13.08 -17.48 5.12
C ASN A 5 -13.06 -15.96 5.31
N ILE A 6 -12.93 -15.49 6.56
CA ILE A 6 -12.80 -14.07 6.88
C ILE A 6 -11.41 -13.55 6.44
N THR A 7 -10.35 -14.32 6.70
CA THR A 7 -8.98 -13.93 6.27
C THR A 7 -8.88 -13.88 4.75
N GLN A 8 -9.46 -14.85 4.05
CA GLN A 8 -9.38 -14.92 2.59
C GLN A 8 -10.17 -13.80 1.91
N ALA A 9 -11.35 -13.45 2.42
CA ALA A 9 -12.12 -12.29 1.96
C ALA A 9 -11.40 -10.96 2.25
N TYR A 10 -10.74 -10.84 3.40
CA TYR A 10 -9.98 -9.64 3.78
C TYR A 10 -8.71 -9.46 2.93
N VAL A 11 -7.97 -10.55 2.68
CA VAL A 11 -6.79 -10.57 1.80
C VAL A 11 -7.18 -10.27 0.36
N SER A 12 -8.29 -10.84 -0.14
CA SER A 12 -8.81 -10.52 -1.47
C SER A 12 -9.18 -9.04 -1.62
N ASN A 13 -9.90 -8.47 -0.64
CA ASN A 13 -10.25 -7.04 -0.64
C ASN A 13 -9.01 -6.12 -0.54
N LEU A 14 -8.01 -6.53 0.25
CA LEU A 14 -6.72 -5.84 0.34
C LEU A 14 -5.99 -5.88 -1.01
N TYR A 15 -5.94 -7.03 -1.67
CA TYR A 15 -5.33 -7.20 -2.99
C TYR A 15 -5.96 -6.26 -4.03
N THR A 16 -7.29 -6.20 -4.09
CA THR A 16 -8.01 -5.29 -4.99
C THR A 16 -7.74 -3.82 -4.68
N ARG A 17 -7.62 -3.45 -3.39
CA ARG A 17 -7.27 -2.07 -2.97
C ARG A 17 -5.82 -1.68 -3.31
N LEU A 18 -4.90 -2.65 -3.31
CA LEU A 18 -3.49 -2.46 -3.63
C LEU A 18 -3.24 -2.32 -5.14
N GLN A 19 -4.05 -2.96 -5.99
CA GLN A 19 -3.95 -2.93 -7.46
C GLN A 19 -4.51 -1.65 -8.14
N LYS A 20 -4.59 -0.50 -7.47
CA LYS A 20 -4.90 0.75 -8.18
C LYS A 20 -3.72 1.18 -9.05
N GLN A 21 -3.78 0.82 -10.32
CA GLN A 21 -2.82 1.19 -11.35
C GLN A 21 -2.83 2.70 -11.60
N ILE A 22 -1.67 3.28 -11.89
CA ILE A 22 -1.55 4.62 -12.44
C ILE A 22 -1.61 4.46 -13.97
N PRO A 23 -2.73 4.80 -14.63
CA PRO A 23 -2.75 4.80 -16.08
C PRO A 23 -1.81 5.91 -16.56
N ILE A 24 -0.69 5.54 -17.16
CA ILE A 24 0.20 6.45 -17.88
C ILE A 24 -0.33 6.53 -19.31
N THR A 25 -0.64 7.75 -19.75
CA THR A 25 -1.32 7.98 -21.02
C THR A 25 -0.73 9.20 -21.70
N ASP A 26 -0.66 9.19 -23.03
CA ASP A 26 -0.32 10.38 -23.80
C ASP A 26 -1.50 11.36 -23.89
N LYS A 27 -1.22 12.56 -24.41
CA LYS A 27 -2.20 13.65 -24.56
C LYS A 27 -3.34 13.27 -25.51
N LYS A 28 -3.07 12.50 -26.57
CA LYS A 28 -4.05 12.13 -27.59
C LYS A 28 -5.10 11.17 -27.00
N PHE A 29 -4.64 10.13 -26.29
CA PHE A 29 -5.53 9.20 -25.60
C PHE A 29 -6.40 9.91 -24.57
N ASN A 30 -5.81 10.83 -23.78
CA ASN A 30 -6.55 11.57 -22.76
C ASN A 30 -7.66 12.45 -23.36
N ASN A 31 -7.38 13.15 -24.46
CA ASN A 31 -8.40 13.97 -25.12
C ASN A 31 -9.58 13.13 -25.61
N LEU A 32 -9.30 11.98 -26.23
CA LEU A 32 -10.35 11.05 -26.70
C LEU A 32 -11.16 10.47 -25.54
N LYS A 33 -10.50 10.16 -24.43
CA LYS A 33 -11.15 9.66 -23.22
C LYS A 33 -12.09 10.72 -22.62
N GLU A 34 -11.65 11.97 -22.49
CA GLU A 34 -12.50 13.06 -21.95
C GLU A 34 -13.73 13.29 -22.83
N GLN A 35 -13.56 13.32 -24.15
CA GLN A 35 -14.70 13.43 -25.09
C GLN A 35 -15.71 12.29 -24.91
N LYS A 36 -15.25 11.06 -24.65
CA LYS A 36 -16.15 9.92 -24.41
C LYS A 36 -16.85 10.00 -23.05
N LEU A 37 -16.17 10.48 -22.02
CA LEU A 37 -16.76 10.66 -20.68
C LEU A 37 -17.84 11.73 -20.69
N GLU A 38 -17.59 12.85 -21.36
CA GLU A 38 -18.55 13.94 -21.55
C GLU A 38 -19.78 13.48 -22.34
N LYS A 39 -19.58 12.77 -23.46
CA LYS A 39 -20.69 12.17 -24.24
C LYS A 39 -21.53 11.17 -23.46
N ALA A 40 -20.94 10.51 -22.47
CA ALA A 40 -21.61 9.51 -21.65
C ALA A 40 -22.26 10.10 -20.38
N ASP A 41 -22.17 11.42 -20.17
CA ASP A 41 -22.53 12.11 -18.93
C ASP A 41 -21.95 11.41 -17.68
N PHE A 42 -20.73 10.88 -17.83
CA PHE A 42 -20.10 10.07 -16.81
C PHE A 42 -19.22 10.95 -15.91
N ASN A 43 -19.64 11.08 -14.66
CA ASN A 43 -18.91 11.90 -13.68
C ASN A 43 -17.65 11.21 -13.15
N ALA A 44 -16.53 11.41 -13.83
CA ALA A 44 -15.21 10.93 -13.43
C ALA A 44 -14.45 11.97 -12.58
N LYS A 45 -13.51 11.51 -11.75
CA LYS A 45 -12.62 12.42 -11.01
C LYS A 45 -11.79 13.27 -11.98
N LEU A 46 -11.67 14.56 -11.65
CA LEU A 46 -10.81 15.52 -12.35
C LEU A 46 -9.38 14.99 -12.51
N LYS A 47 -8.84 15.12 -13.73
CA LYS A 47 -7.45 14.74 -14.02
C LYS A 47 -6.49 15.65 -13.27
N LYS A 48 -5.34 15.09 -12.89
CA LYS A 48 -4.18 15.86 -12.44
C LYS A 48 -2.98 15.47 -13.29
N THR A 49 -2.33 16.47 -13.87
CA THR A 49 -1.09 16.30 -14.61
C THR A 49 0.08 16.50 -13.67
N LEU A 50 1.00 15.53 -13.62
CA LEU A 50 2.24 15.68 -12.86
C LEU A 50 3.18 16.65 -13.59
N THR A 51 3.47 17.80 -12.99
CA THR A 51 4.40 18.80 -13.50
C THR A 51 5.73 18.75 -12.74
N ILE A 52 6.76 19.43 -13.25
CA ILE A 52 8.08 19.51 -12.59
C ILE A 52 8.02 20.43 -11.37
N GLU A 53 7.16 21.43 -11.41
CA GLU A 53 7.03 22.46 -10.37
C GLU A 53 6.37 21.93 -9.10
N ASN A 54 5.40 21.02 -9.23
CA ASN A 54 4.54 20.62 -8.12
C ASN A 54 4.56 19.10 -7.90
N GLU A 55 4.73 18.71 -6.63
CA GLU A 55 4.53 17.33 -6.19
C GLU A 55 3.03 17.01 -6.10
N MET A 56 2.65 15.78 -6.42
CA MET A 56 1.26 15.33 -6.36
C MET A 56 1.12 14.13 -5.42
N THR A 57 0.04 14.11 -4.62
CA THR A 57 -0.31 12.91 -3.84
C THR A 57 -1.25 12.00 -4.63
N PHE A 58 -0.90 10.73 -4.77
CA PHE A 58 -1.71 9.66 -5.34
C PHE A 58 -1.72 8.44 -4.40
N ASN A 59 -2.88 8.00 -3.93
CA ASN A 59 -3.03 6.84 -3.03
C ASN A 59 -2.06 6.84 -1.84
N LYS A 60 -1.88 8.00 -1.16
CA LYS A 60 -0.94 8.20 -0.04
C LYS A 60 0.54 8.08 -0.41
N ARG A 61 0.86 8.05 -1.71
CA ARG A 61 2.21 8.20 -2.27
C ARG A 61 2.35 9.63 -2.82
N ILE A 62 3.55 10.16 -2.78
CA ILE A 62 3.96 11.46 -3.31
C ILE A 62 4.71 11.17 -4.61
N LEU A 63 4.29 11.83 -5.68
CA LEU A 63 4.90 11.81 -7.00
C LEU A 63 5.59 13.16 -7.22
N LYS A 64 6.83 13.12 -7.68
CA LYS A 64 7.59 14.30 -8.12
C LYS A 64 8.23 14.02 -9.46
N LYS A 65 8.07 14.92 -10.41
CA LYS A 65 8.78 14.86 -11.69
C LYS A 65 9.98 15.80 -11.63
N PHE A 66 11.13 15.36 -12.14
CA PHE A 66 12.33 16.18 -12.25
C PHE A 66 12.54 16.67 -13.69
N ALA A 67 13.38 17.69 -13.86
CA ALA A 67 13.70 18.27 -15.16
C ALA A 67 14.36 17.27 -16.12
N ASN A 68 15.11 16.29 -15.60
CA ASN A 68 15.70 15.19 -16.37
C ASN A 68 14.68 14.10 -16.77
N SER A 69 13.38 14.38 -16.67
CA SER A 69 12.27 13.44 -16.92
C SER A 69 12.17 12.24 -15.99
N SER A 70 13.01 12.14 -14.96
CA SER A 70 12.85 11.10 -13.92
C SER A 70 11.64 11.41 -13.02
N ILE A 71 11.06 10.35 -12.46
CA ILE A 71 9.91 10.44 -11.54
C ILE A 71 10.30 9.80 -10.22
N LEU A 72 10.20 10.55 -9.12
CA LEU A 72 10.27 10.03 -7.77
C LEU A 72 8.87 9.65 -7.29
N LEU A 73 8.76 8.44 -6.76
CA LEU A 73 7.60 7.94 -6.03
C LEU A 73 8.01 7.69 -4.58
N LYS A 74 7.46 8.47 -3.65
CA LYS A 74 7.74 8.34 -2.21
C LYS A 74 6.46 8.01 -1.45
N GLN A 75 6.43 6.99 -0.60
CA GLN A 75 5.29 6.83 0.31
C GLN A 75 5.33 7.87 1.43
N LYS A 76 4.16 8.46 1.73
CA LYS A 76 4.05 9.41 2.83
C LYS A 76 3.98 8.67 4.16
N ASP A 77 5.00 8.85 5.00
CA ASP A 77 4.98 8.60 6.45
C ASP A 77 4.55 7.19 6.92
N GLN A 78 4.68 6.15 6.08
CA GLN A 78 4.27 4.79 6.46
C GLN A 78 5.22 4.17 7.50
N LYS A 79 6.54 4.39 7.39
CA LYS A 79 7.53 3.89 8.36
C LYS A 79 7.33 4.50 9.76
N LYS A 80 6.82 5.74 9.85
CA LYS A 80 6.53 6.42 11.13
C LYS A 80 5.42 5.74 11.96
N LYS A 81 4.69 4.79 11.37
CA LYS A 81 3.64 4.02 12.05
C LYS A 81 4.16 2.71 12.67
N LEU A 82 5.42 2.37 12.42
CA LEU A 82 6.08 1.26 13.07
C LEU A 82 6.68 1.76 14.38
N GLU A 83 6.42 1.02 15.45
CA GLU A 83 6.94 1.29 16.79
C GLU A 83 7.66 0.03 17.27
N LEU A 84 8.67 0.22 18.12
CA LEU A 84 9.33 -0.90 18.78
C LEU A 84 8.32 -1.62 19.67
N ILE A 85 8.40 -2.93 19.65
CA ILE A 85 7.54 -3.78 20.48
C ILE A 85 8.22 -3.89 21.85
N THR A 86 7.63 -3.24 22.84
CA THR A 86 7.82 -3.59 24.26
C THR A 86 6.96 -4.83 24.53
N GLU A 87 7.44 -5.73 25.39
CA GLU A 87 7.07 -7.15 25.65
C GLU A 87 5.60 -7.59 25.57
N ASN A 88 4.66 -6.67 25.44
CA ASN A 88 3.27 -6.92 25.13
C ASN A 88 3.08 -7.61 23.76
N LYS A 89 2.67 -8.89 23.81
CA LYS A 89 2.43 -9.75 22.64
C LYS A 89 1.35 -9.22 21.68
N ASP A 90 0.41 -8.40 22.15
CA ASP A 90 -0.58 -7.76 21.26
C ASP A 90 0.05 -6.69 20.36
N ASN A 91 1.10 -6.03 20.84
CA ASN A 91 1.86 -5.08 20.04
C ASN A 91 2.64 -5.79 18.92
N TYR A 92 3.10 -7.02 19.18
CA TYR A 92 3.79 -7.81 18.17
C TYR A 92 2.92 -8.08 16.94
N LEU A 93 1.72 -8.64 17.12
CA LEU A 93 0.84 -8.99 16.01
C LEU A 93 0.44 -7.74 15.21
N LYS A 94 0.15 -6.63 15.91
CA LYS A 94 -0.14 -5.34 15.28
C LYS A 94 1.04 -4.82 14.45
N GLN A 95 2.26 -4.85 14.99
CA GLN A 95 3.45 -4.36 14.30
C GLN A 95 3.86 -5.27 13.14
N ARG A 96 3.75 -6.60 13.29
CA ARG A 96 4.01 -7.56 12.20
C ARG A 96 3.02 -7.39 11.05
N ALA A 97 1.73 -7.24 11.36
CA ALA A 97 0.71 -6.97 10.35
C ALA A 97 0.93 -5.62 9.64
N ARG A 98 1.33 -4.58 10.37
CA ARG A 98 1.70 -3.27 9.79
C ARG A 98 2.92 -3.37 8.88
N ALA A 99 3.97 -4.06 9.32
CA ALA A 99 5.19 -4.25 8.55
C ALA A 99 4.89 -5.01 7.24
N ALA A 100 4.12 -6.10 7.32
CA ALA A 100 3.73 -6.87 6.14
C ALA A 100 2.80 -6.07 5.20
N TYR A 101 1.91 -5.24 5.73
CA TYR A 101 1.11 -4.31 4.92
C TYR A 101 2.00 -3.29 4.19
N ILE A 102 2.99 -2.71 4.86
CA ILE A 102 3.93 -1.79 4.22
C ILE A 102 4.71 -2.50 3.12
N ALA A 103 5.22 -3.72 3.38
CA ALA A 103 5.92 -4.52 2.37
C ALA A 103 5.04 -4.82 1.15
N SER A 104 3.77 -5.18 1.37
CA SER A 104 2.81 -5.46 0.30
C SER A 104 2.55 -4.27 -0.64
N LEU A 105 2.80 -3.04 -0.18
CA LEU A 105 2.68 -1.84 -1.02
C LEU A 105 3.83 -1.69 -2.03
N TYR A 106 4.95 -2.40 -1.84
CA TYR A 106 6.14 -2.36 -2.69
C TYR A 106 6.39 -3.68 -3.41
N GLN A 107 6.03 -4.80 -2.79
CA GLN A 107 6.19 -6.15 -3.30
C GLN A 107 4.87 -6.90 -3.08
N PRO A 108 3.98 -6.97 -4.08
CA PRO A 108 2.69 -7.65 -3.94
C PRO A 108 2.83 -9.12 -3.52
N GLU A 109 3.98 -9.74 -3.77
CA GLU A 109 4.33 -11.10 -3.31
C GLU A 109 4.43 -11.20 -1.78
N ALA A 110 4.76 -10.10 -1.09
CA ALA A 110 4.81 -10.02 0.37
C ALA A 110 3.42 -10.10 1.04
N ILE A 111 2.34 -10.17 0.26
CA ILE A 111 0.98 -10.42 0.77
C ILE A 111 0.89 -11.81 1.42
N PHE A 112 1.70 -12.77 0.99
CA PHE A 112 1.77 -14.07 1.66
C PHE A 112 2.26 -13.94 3.11
N ASP A 113 3.27 -13.09 3.34
CA ASP A 113 3.76 -12.82 4.70
C ASP A 113 2.71 -12.12 5.56
N LEU A 114 1.88 -11.25 4.95
CA LEU A 114 0.75 -10.62 5.62
C LEU A 114 -0.32 -11.64 6.03
N SER A 115 -0.66 -12.57 5.12
CA SER A 115 -1.61 -13.65 5.39
C SER A 115 -1.08 -14.59 6.49
N THR A 116 0.20 -14.96 6.41
CA THR A 116 0.86 -15.80 7.43
C THR A 116 0.87 -15.09 8.78
N ALA A 117 1.21 -13.80 8.82
CA ALA A 117 1.19 -13.02 10.06
C ALA A 117 -0.21 -12.94 10.69
N ALA A 118 -1.26 -12.86 9.88
CA ALA A 118 -2.65 -12.84 10.36
C ALA A 118 -3.12 -14.19 10.93
N GLN A 119 -2.41 -15.29 10.63
CA GLN A 119 -2.75 -16.64 11.10
C GLN A 119 -1.96 -17.06 12.35
N ILE A 120 -0.91 -16.33 12.74
CA ILE A 120 -0.12 -16.64 13.94
C ILE A 120 -1.00 -16.49 15.17
N GLN A 121 -1.12 -17.56 15.97
CA GLN A 121 -1.80 -17.49 17.26
C GLN A 121 -0.84 -17.00 18.33
N GLN A 122 -1.37 -16.25 19.30
CA GLN A 122 -0.57 -15.64 20.37
C GLN A 122 0.22 -16.64 21.22
N LYS A 123 -0.25 -17.89 21.27
CA LYS A 123 0.41 -19.01 21.95
C LYS A 123 1.70 -19.50 21.26
N ASP A 124 1.85 -19.23 19.96
CA ASP A 124 2.96 -19.70 19.13
C ASP A 124 4.10 -18.66 19.07
N LEU A 125 3.97 -17.55 19.82
CA LEU A 125 4.89 -16.41 19.80
C LEU A 125 6.05 -16.57 20.78
N THR A 126 7.29 -16.48 20.29
CA THR A 126 8.50 -16.51 21.12
C THR A 126 9.11 -15.12 21.33
N LEU A 127 9.93 -14.96 22.37
CA LEU A 127 10.72 -13.73 22.58
C LEU A 127 11.68 -13.43 21.41
N ASN A 128 12.21 -14.47 20.77
CA ASN A 128 13.07 -14.34 19.60
C ASN A 128 12.34 -13.70 18.40
N ASP A 129 11.05 -14.01 18.24
CA ASP A 129 10.24 -13.38 17.19
C ASP A 129 10.17 -11.86 17.36
N ILE A 130 10.03 -11.39 18.60
CA ILE A 130 10.00 -9.97 18.95
C ILE A 130 11.35 -9.31 18.65
N THR A 131 12.46 -9.93 19.06
CA THR A 131 13.81 -9.37 18.82
C THR A 131 14.13 -9.29 17.32
N PHE A 132 13.81 -10.32 16.54
CA PHE A 132 14.00 -10.31 15.09
C PHE A 132 13.16 -9.23 14.40
N LEU A 133 11.91 -9.04 14.84
CA LEU A 133 11.04 -8.01 14.26
C LEU A 133 11.53 -6.60 14.60
N ASN A 134 11.93 -6.36 15.85
CA ASN A 134 12.51 -5.06 16.26
C ASN A 134 13.78 -4.74 15.47
N LYS A 135 14.66 -5.72 15.21
CA LYS A 135 15.85 -5.54 14.36
C LYS A 135 15.53 -5.14 12.91
N ARG A 136 14.34 -5.49 12.40
CA ARG A 136 13.90 -5.10 11.04
C ARG A 136 13.28 -3.70 11.00
N ILE A 137 12.84 -3.17 12.14
CA ILE A 137 12.22 -1.85 12.26
C ILE A 137 13.29 -0.75 12.34
N THR A 138 14.35 -1.01 13.10
CA THR A 138 15.54 -0.15 13.28
C THR A 138 16.45 -0.21 12.05
#